data_AF-A0A2R6D018-F1
#
_entry.id   AF-A0A2R6D018-F1
#
_cell.length_a   1.000
_cell.length_b   1.000
_cell.length_c   1.000
_cell.angle_alpha   90.00
_cell.angle_beta   90.00
_cell.angle_gamma   90.00
#
_symmetry.space_group_name_H-M   'P 1'
#
loop_
_entity.id
_entity.type
_entity.pdbx_description
1 polymer ?
#
loop_
_entity_poly.entity_id
_entity_poly.type
_entity_poly.pdbx_seq_one_letter_code
_entity_poly.pdbx_strand_id
1 'polypeptide(L)'
;MTADPVPGDHEFALCLTHDVDRPFKGYRALYYALSERPRYHLRTLTSDANPYWQFGTIVDLERSLGVRSAFYFLDQPHLLDRPVREWVDPRTWVQFLGRYDLTDPAFETLLAELDEGGWEVGLHGSIPAHEDRERLRAEKERVESVLGDTVAGGRQHYLRLDGRRTWENQSRAGLDYDASLGSGTAYGFAHGYEPFRPFDDEFVVFPLTLMEQALPDPGTRFDRAWEECRRLLREASANDAVMTALWHPRYFSESEFPGYARLYERLVERALDMGAWVGPPGHLYEQLDSGAALRKSGEC
;
A
#
# COMPACT_ATOMS: atom_id res chain seq x y z
N MET A 1 9.85 -23.04 16.90
CA MET A 1 10.13 -23.03 15.45
C MET A 1 8.98 -22.28 14.81
N THR A 2 9.26 -21.14 14.19
CA THR A 2 8.28 -20.23 13.59
C THR A 2 7.51 -20.93 12.46
N ALA A 3 6.28 -20.48 12.18
CA ALA A 3 5.57 -20.92 10.98
C ALA A 3 6.41 -20.59 9.75
N ASP A 4 6.35 -21.44 8.72
CA ASP A 4 6.98 -21.12 7.44
C ASP A 4 6.35 -19.80 6.94
N PRO A 5 7.15 -18.73 6.75
CA PRO A 5 6.63 -17.44 6.32
C PRO A 5 6.11 -17.47 4.88
N VAL A 6 6.47 -18.50 4.10
CA VAL A 6 6.09 -18.66 2.70
C VAL A 6 5.00 -19.74 2.56
N PRO A 7 3.92 -19.48 1.81
CA PRO A 7 2.87 -20.46 1.55
C PRO A 7 3.34 -21.70 0.78
N GLY A 8 2.88 -22.88 1.22
CA GLY A 8 2.94 -24.10 0.42
C GLY A 8 4.35 -24.49 -0.04
N ASP A 9 4.49 -24.80 -1.33
CA ASP A 9 5.77 -25.18 -1.97
C ASP A 9 6.41 -24.00 -2.73
N HIS A 10 6.10 -22.75 -2.35
CA HIS A 10 6.65 -21.56 -3.00
C HIS A 10 8.07 -21.24 -2.47
N GLU A 11 8.93 -20.69 -3.34
CA GLU A 11 10.33 -20.36 -3.01
C GLU A 11 10.45 -19.09 -2.15
N PHE A 12 9.50 -18.16 -2.30
CA PHE A 12 9.41 -16.92 -1.54
C PHE A 12 8.01 -16.32 -1.74
N ALA A 13 7.68 -15.23 -1.06
CA ALA A 13 6.43 -14.50 -1.24
C ALA A 13 6.67 -13.05 -1.71
N LEU A 14 5.79 -12.56 -2.59
CA LEU A 14 5.69 -11.16 -2.99
C LEU A 14 4.30 -10.63 -2.65
N CYS A 15 4.23 -9.86 -1.58
CA CYS A 15 3.04 -9.11 -1.19
C CYS A 15 2.93 -7.80 -1.99
N LEU A 16 1.80 -7.60 -2.67
CA LEU A 16 1.53 -6.41 -3.49
C LEU A 16 0.58 -5.45 -2.76
N THR A 17 0.96 -4.19 -2.65
CA THR A 17 0.17 -3.14 -1.97
C THR A 17 0.12 -1.83 -2.77
N HIS A 18 -0.98 -1.10 -2.61
CA HIS A 18 -1.24 0.18 -3.26
C HIS A 18 -1.78 1.20 -2.26
N ASP A 19 -1.00 2.25 -1.99
CA ASP A 19 -1.45 3.36 -1.15
C ASP A 19 -2.25 4.36 -1.99
N VAL A 20 -3.53 4.51 -1.66
CA VAL A 20 -4.46 5.44 -2.33
C VAL A 20 -4.36 6.82 -1.67
N ASP A 21 -3.26 7.52 -1.93
CA ASP A 21 -3.02 8.84 -1.36
C ASP A 21 -3.85 9.95 -2.02
N ARG A 22 -3.88 9.91 -3.36
CA ARG A 22 -4.37 10.99 -4.23
C ARG A 22 -4.97 10.41 -5.51
N PRO A 23 -6.23 9.98 -5.47
CA PRO A 23 -6.92 9.41 -6.62
C PRO A 23 -7.30 10.46 -7.68
N PHE A 24 -7.26 11.76 -7.33
CA PHE A 24 -7.58 12.85 -8.26
C PHE A 24 -6.43 13.85 -8.46
N LYS A 25 -6.25 14.31 -9.69
CA LYS A 25 -5.32 15.40 -10.02
C LYS A 25 -5.92 16.76 -9.62
N GLY A 26 -5.60 17.23 -8.41
CA GLY A 26 -6.08 18.54 -7.90
C GLY A 26 -5.26 19.76 -8.34
N TYR A 27 -5.76 20.97 -8.01
CA TYR A 27 -5.15 22.30 -8.30
C TYR A 27 -3.72 22.49 -7.79
N ARG A 28 -3.23 21.60 -6.91
CA ARG A 28 -1.85 21.56 -6.43
C ARG A 28 -0.86 21.15 -7.52
N ALA A 29 -1.28 20.41 -8.54
CA ALA A 29 -0.46 20.17 -9.73
C ALA A 29 -0.08 21.49 -10.43
N LEU A 30 -0.94 22.51 -10.37
CA LEU A 30 -0.65 23.87 -10.82
C LEU A 30 0.40 24.57 -9.93
N TYR A 31 0.32 24.37 -8.62
CA TYR A 31 1.28 24.93 -7.65
C TYR A 31 2.68 24.31 -7.79
N TYR A 32 2.78 22.98 -7.93
CA TYR A 32 4.05 22.29 -8.16
C TYR A 32 4.57 22.49 -9.58
N ALA A 33 3.73 22.63 -10.61
CA ALA A 33 4.16 23.05 -11.95
C ALA A 33 4.91 24.40 -11.92
N LEU A 34 4.59 25.28 -10.98
CA LEU A 34 5.25 26.58 -10.81
C LEU A 34 6.53 26.52 -9.94
N SER A 35 6.73 25.48 -9.13
CA SER A 35 7.81 25.40 -8.16
C SER A 35 8.85 24.30 -8.45
N GLU A 36 8.47 23.17 -9.05
CA GLU A 36 9.38 22.10 -9.45
C GLU A 36 8.92 21.44 -10.77
N ARG A 37 9.70 21.66 -11.83
CA ARG A 37 9.58 21.04 -13.18
C ARG A 37 8.28 21.39 -13.98
N PRO A 38 8.27 22.54 -14.68
CA PRO A 38 7.07 23.11 -15.31
C PRO A 38 6.50 22.37 -16.53
N ARG A 39 7.25 21.50 -17.23
CA ARG A 39 6.82 20.97 -18.54
C ARG A 39 5.98 19.70 -18.49
N TYR A 40 5.88 19.08 -17.32
CA TYR A 40 5.38 17.73 -17.20
C TYR A 40 3.94 17.66 -16.65
N HIS A 41 3.62 18.52 -15.67
CA HIS A 41 2.30 18.56 -15.04
C HIS A 41 1.20 19.23 -15.89
N LEU A 42 1.57 19.97 -16.94
CA LEU A 42 0.62 20.75 -17.77
C LEU A 42 0.00 19.96 -18.93
N ARG A 43 0.52 18.78 -19.27
CA ARG A 43 0.14 18.07 -20.51
C ARG A 43 -1.26 17.44 -20.49
N THR A 44 -1.80 17.19 -19.30
CA THR A 44 -3.12 16.55 -19.10
C THR A 44 -4.17 17.48 -18.50
N LEU A 45 -3.90 18.79 -18.37
CA LEU A 45 -4.93 19.76 -17.97
C LEU A 45 -6.05 19.93 -19.02
N THR A 46 -5.89 19.35 -20.20
CA THR A 46 -6.82 19.44 -21.34
C THR A 46 -7.52 18.11 -21.66
N SER A 47 -7.36 17.07 -20.81
CA SER A 47 -8.00 15.77 -20.97
C SER A 47 -9.08 15.60 -19.90
N ASP A 48 -10.29 15.24 -20.30
CA ASP A 48 -11.42 15.00 -19.38
C ASP A 48 -11.21 13.75 -18.49
N ALA A 49 -10.27 12.86 -18.85
CA ALA A 49 -9.92 11.69 -18.05
C ALA A 49 -8.90 12.02 -16.95
N ASN A 50 -9.23 11.68 -15.70
CA ASN A 50 -8.34 11.84 -14.54
C ASN A 50 -7.17 10.85 -14.60
N PRO A 51 -5.91 11.31 -14.79
CA PRO A 51 -4.78 10.41 -14.95
C PRO A 51 -4.41 9.66 -13.67
N TYR A 52 -4.87 10.08 -12.49
CA TYR A 52 -4.53 9.41 -11.22
C TYR A 52 -5.50 8.29 -10.85
N TRP A 53 -6.68 8.24 -11.47
CA TRP A 53 -7.65 7.15 -11.30
C TRP A 53 -7.25 5.97 -12.19
N GLN A 54 -6.35 5.12 -11.67
CA GLN A 54 -5.77 3.98 -12.42
C GLN A 54 -6.17 2.62 -11.83
N PHE A 55 -7.21 2.57 -11.00
CA PHE A 55 -7.66 1.34 -10.35
C PHE A 55 -8.00 0.24 -11.37
N GLY A 56 -8.77 0.57 -12.40
CA GLY A 56 -9.10 -0.38 -13.49
C GLY A 56 -7.84 -0.90 -14.20
N THR A 57 -6.87 -0.03 -14.49
CA THR A 57 -5.60 -0.41 -15.11
C THR A 57 -4.84 -1.46 -14.28
N ILE A 58 -4.80 -1.28 -12.96
CA ILE A 58 -4.12 -2.20 -12.04
C ILE A 58 -4.89 -3.52 -11.96
N VAL A 59 -6.20 -3.44 -11.71
CA VAL A 59 -7.10 -4.60 -11.60
C VAL A 59 -7.03 -5.47 -12.84
N ASP A 60 -7.10 -4.87 -14.03
CA ASP A 60 -7.04 -5.62 -15.30
C ASP A 60 -5.66 -6.27 -15.51
N LEU A 61 -4.57 -5.55 -15.20
CA LEU A 61 -3.21 -6.07 -15.29
C LEU A 61 -3.02 -7.27 -14.35
N GLU A 62 -3.34 -7.11 -13.06
CA GLU A 62 -3.18 -8.17 -12.07
C GLU A 62 -4.09 -9.36 -12.36
N ARG A 63 -5.33 -9.11 -12.80
CA ARG A 63 -6.24 -10.16 -13.26
C ARG A 63 -5.65 -10.94 -14.43
N SER A 64 -5.00 -10.28 -15.38
CA SER A 64 -4.34 -10.94 -16.52
C SER A 64 -3.16 -11.82 -16.10
N LEU A 65 -2.49 -11.47 -15.00
CA LEU A 65 -1.40 -12.24 -14.40
C LEU A 65 -1.88 -13.28 -13.37
N GLY A 66 -3.18 -13.33 -13.07
CA GLY A 66 -3.75 -14.26 -12.10
C GLY A 66 -3.46 -13.94 -10.63
N VAL A 67 -3.10 -12.69 -10.32
CA VAL A 67 -2.73 -12.25 -8.96
C VAL A 67 -3.73 -11.23 -8.40
N ARG A 68 -3.62 -10.94 -7.11
CA ARG A 68 -4.36 -9.89 -6.40
C ARG A 68 -3.41 -9.10 -5.51
N SER A 69 -3.80 -7.88 -5.18
CA SER A 69 -3.06 -6.97 -4.30
C SER A 69 -3.99 -6.32 -3.27
N ALA A 70 -3.40 -5.55 -2.36
CA ALA A 70 -4.14 -4.76 -1.37
C ALA A 70 -4.16 -3.28 -1.73
N PHE A 71 -5.31 -2.63 -1.62
CA PHE A 71 -5.49 -1.19 -1.75
C PHE A 71 -5.75 -0.57 -0.37
N TYR A 72 -4.86 0.31 0.07
CA TYR A 72 -4.99 1.01 1.34
C TYR A 72 -5.56 2.40 1.11
N PHE A 73 -6.74 2.65 1.66
CA PHE A 73 -7.48 3.90 1.43
C PHE A 73 -7.27 4.88 2.56
N LEU A 74 -6.90 6.10 2.18
CA LEU A 74 -6.69 7.22 3.08
C LEU A 74 -7.99 7.97 3.28
N ASP A 75 -8.48 7.96 4.51
CA ASP A 75 -9.58 8.84 4.91
C ASP A 75 -9.09 9.89 5.90
N GLN A 76 -8.91 11.12 5.42
CA GLN A 76 -8.53 12.25 6.27
C GLN A 76 -9.72 13.19 6.49
N PRO A 77 -10.16 13.43 7.75
CA PRO A 77 -11.34 14.24 8.04
C PRO A 77 -11.21 15.66 7.48
N HIS A 78 -12.33 16.26 7.06
CA HIS A 78 -12.34 17.53 6.35
C HIS A 78 -11.70 18.66 7.19
N LEU A 79 -11.15 19.71 6.55
CA LEU A 79 -10.54 20.87 7.24
C LEU A 79 -11.54 21.57 8.17
N LEU A 80 -12.84 21.44 7.84
CA LEU A 80 -13.96 22.00 8.59
C LEU A 80 -14.21 21.29 9.93
N ASP A 81 -13.76 20.04 10.06
CA ASP A 81 -13.89 19.24 11.29
C ASP A 81 -12.72 19.48 12.26
N ARG A 82 -11.85 20.44 11.93
CA ARG A 82 -10.67 20.81 12.74
C ARG A 82 -10.83 22.16 13.43
N PRO A 83 -10.11 22.41 14.54
CA PRO A 83 -10.12 23.69 15.23
C PRO A 83 -9.76 24.84 14.28
N VAL A 84 -10.54 25.93 14.32
CA VAL A 84 -10.37 27.13 13.45
C VAL A 84 -8.95 27.71 13.49
N ARG A 85 -8.19 27.44 14.56
CA ARG A 85 -6.78 27.84 14.71
C ARG A 85 -5.83 27.16 13.72
N GLU A 86 -6.19 26.02 13.15
CA GLU A 86 -5.39 25.33 12.11
C GLU A 86 -5.67 25.88 10.71
N TRP A 87 -6.71 26.72 10.54
CA TRP A 87 -7.10 27.28 9.24
C TRP A 87 -6.23 28.47 8.81
N VAL A 88 -5.36 28.98 9.68
CA VAL A 88 -4.53 30.18 9.41
C VAL A 88 -3.15 29.87 8.82
N ASP A 89 -2.73 28.60 8.74
CA ASP A 89 -1.46 28.23 8.10
C ASP A 89 -1.68 27.85 6.62
N PRO A 90 -1.10 28.61 5.65
CA PRO A 90 -1.17 28.29 4.23
C PRO A 90 -0.61 26.91 3.87
N ARG A 91 0.35 26.38 4.65
CA ARG A 91 0.92 25.04 4.45
C ARG A 91 -0.09 23.95 4.78
N THR A 92 -0.97 24.19 5.75
CA THR A 92 -2.13 23.34 6.07
C THR A 92 -3.09 23.30 4.88
N TRP A 93 -3.49 24.44 4.33
CA TRP A 93 -4.34 24.46 3.13
C TRP A 93 -3.75 23.71 1.95
N VAL A 94 -2.44 23.87 1.71
CA VAL A 94 -1.74 23.15 0.66
C VAL A 94 -1.79 21.65 0.95
N GLN A 95 -1.51 21.17 2.17
CA GLN A 95 -1.64 19.75 2.55
C GLN A 95 -3.05 19.16 2.34
N PHE A 96 -4.11 19.96 2.47
CA PHE A 96 -5.50 19.51 2.34
C PHE A 96 -6.02 19.58 0.89
N LEU A 97 -5.36 20.30 -0.01
CA LEU A 97 -5.65 20.32 -1.44
C LEU A 97 -5.19 19.00 -2.09
N GLY A 98 -6.12 18.04 -2.20
CA GLY A 98 -5.89 16.71 -2.78
C GLY A 98 -6.51 15.54 -2.02
N ARG A 99 -7.27 15.81 -0.95
CA ARG A 99 -8.08 14.80 -0.25
C ARG A 99 -9.30 14.40 -1.08
N TYR A 100 -9.74 13.17 -0.88
CA TYR A 100 -10.96 12.62 -1.43
C TYR A 100 -11.87 12.15 -0.29
N ASP A 101 -13.16 12.06 -0.59
CA ASP A 101 -14.17 11.56 0.33
C ASP A 101 -14.50 10.13 -0.09
N LEU A 102 -14.31 9.17 0.83
CA LEU A 102 -14.66 7.77 0.56
C LEU A 102 -16.16 7.55 0.41
N THR A 103 -17.00 8.48 0.88
CA THR A 103 -18.46 8.42 0.71
C THR A 103 -18.92 8.91 -0.67
N ASP A 104 -18.00 9.33 -1.55
CA ASP A 104 -18.35 9.60 -2.95
C ASP A 104 -18.78 8.27 -3.63
N PRO A 105 -19.91 8.25 -4.37
CA PRO A 105 -20.39 7.05 -5.06
C PRO A 105 -19.34 6.33 -5.94
N ALA A 106 -18.34 7.07 -6.45
CA ALA A 106 -17.24 6.48 -7.19
C ALA A 106 -16.36 5.55 -6.33
N PHE A 107 -16.16 5.86 -5.04
CA PHE A 107 -15.45 4.99 -4.10
C PHE A 107 -16.32 3.86 -3.58
N GLU A 108 -17.62 4.10 -3.32
CA GLU A 108 -18.54 3.01 -2.97
C GLU A 108 -18.52 1.91 -4.05
N THR A 109 -18.60 2.32 -5.33
CA THR A 109 -18.52 1.39 -6.46
C THR A 109 -17.15 0.72 -6.53
N LEU A 110 -16.06 1.49 -6.40
CA LEU A 110 -14.71 0.97 -6.47
C LEU A 110 -14.40 -0.06 -5.36
N LEU A 111 -14.77 0.24 -4.11
CA LEU A 111 -14.50 -0.65 -2.98
C LEU A 111 -15.28 -1.96 -3.13
N ALA A 112 -16.54 -1.89 -3.55
CA ALA A 112 -17.34 -3.08 -3.86
C ALA A 112 -16.71 -3.91 -5.01
N GLU A 113 -16.27 -3.28 -6.10
CA GLU A 113 -15.62 -3.97 -7.22
C GLU A 113 -14.30 -4.63 -6.83
N LEU A 114 -13.51 -3.99 -5.95
CA LEU A 114 -12.27 -4.55 -5.44
C LEU A 114 -12.56 -5.78 -4.56
N ASP A 115 -13.46 -5.65 -3.61
CA ASP A 115 -13.82 -6.71 -2.67
C ASP A 115 -14.43 -7.92 -3.38
N GLU A 116 -15.46 -7.72 -4.21
CA GLU A 116 -16.08 -8.77 -5.04
C GLU A 116 -15.06 -9.44 -5.99
N GLY A 117 -14.06 -8.67 -6.42
CA GLY A 117 -12.98 -9.14 -7.27
C GLY A 117 -11.88 -9.93 -6.55
N GLY A 118 -11.87 -9.92 -5.22
CA GLY A 118 -10.86 -10.56 -4.36
C GLY A 118 -9.60 -9.72 -4.15
N TRP A 119 -9.64 -8.41 -4.37
CA TRP A 119 -8.60 -7.48 -3.94
C TRP A 119 -8.84 -7.09 -2.50
N GLU A 120 -7.77 -7.00 -1.72
CA GLU A 120 -7.88 -6.59 -0.33
C GLU A 120 -8.12 -5.08 -0.24
N VAL A 121 -9.12 -4.68 0.55
CA VAL A 121 -9.33 -3.28 0.94
C VAL A 121 -8.82 -3.11 2.37
N GLY A 122 -7.92 -2.14 2.58
CA GLY A 122 -7.34 -1.88 3.89
C GLY A 122 -7.25 -0.39 4.24
N LEU A 123 -6.78 -0.13 5.46
CA LEU A 123 -6.69 1.22 5.99
C LEU A 123 -5.36 1.90 5.63
N HIS A 124 -5.40 3.07 5.00
CA HIS A 124 -4.25 3.96 4.95
C HIS A 124 -4.33 5.00 6.07
N GLY A 125 -3.84 4.63 7.26
CA GLY A 125 -3.96 5.46 8.46
C GLY A 125 -3.30 6.82 8.27
N SER A 126 -4.01 7.90 8.58
CA SER A 126 -3.47 9.23 8.34
C SER A 126 -2.37 9.61 9.33
N ILE A 127 -1.55 10.62 9.01
CA ILE A 127 -0.35 10.97 9.82
C ILE A 127 -0.63 11.06 11.34
N PRO A 128 -1.64 11.80 11.84
CA PRO A 128 -1.86 11.86 13.29
C PRO A 128 -2.36 10.55 13.91
N ALA A 129 -2.91 9.62 13.12
CA ALA A 129 -3.51 8.39 13.62
C ALA A 129 -2.45 7.40 14.16
N HIS A 130 -1.18 7.55 13.77
CA HIS A 130 -0.09 6.71 14.29
C HIS A 130 0.07 6.76 15.82
N GLU A 131 -0.35 7.86 16.46
CA GLU A 131 -0.28 8.05 17.91
C GLU A 131 -1.64 8.23 18.60
N ASP A 132 -2.72 8.27 17.82
CA ASP A 132 -4.09 8.49 18.30
C ASP A 132 -4.98 7.30 17.89
N ARG A 133 -5.20 6.40 18.86
CA ARG A 133 -6.00 5.18 18.68
C ARG A 133 -7.46 5.49 18.35
N GLU A 134 -8.07 6.47 19.00
CA GLU A 134 -9.48 6.79 18.79
C GLU A 134 -9.70 7.34 17.38
N ARG A 135 -8.77 8.16 16.91
CA ARG A 135 -8.77 8.64 15.53
C ARG A 135 -8.52 7.52 14.52
N LEU A 136 -7.55 6.64 14.78
CA LEU A 136 -7.29 5.48 13.92
C LEU A 136 -8.53 4.58 13.81
N ARG A 137 -9.18 4.30 14.94
CA ARG A 137 -10.42 3.52 15.00
C ARG A 137 -11.54 4.18 14.20
N ALA A 138 -11.73 5.49 14.34
CA ALA A 138 -12.74 6.21 13.58
C ALA A 138 -12.44 6.22 12.08
N GLU A 139 -11.17 6.30 11.67
CA GLU A 139 -10.75 6.18 10.26
C GLU A 139 -11.04 4.76 9.73
N LYS A 140 -10.72 3.72 10.50
CA LYS A 140 -11.06 2.33 10.20
C LYS A 140 -12.57 2.15 9.99
N GLU A 141 -13.37 2.57 10.97
CA GLU A 141 -14.84 2.42 10.95
C GLU A 141 -15.47 3.13 9.73
N ARG A 142 -14.88 4.23 9.24
CA ARG A 142 -15.36 4.90 8.02
C ARG A 142 -15.05 4.11 6.75
N VAL A 143 -13.83 3.58 6.61
CA VAL A 143 -13.51 2.68 5.49
C VAL A 143 -14.45 1.46 5.48
N GLU A 144 -14.64 0.83 6.64
CA GLU A 144 -15.52 -0.33 6.81
C GLU A 144 -16.97 0.00 6.49
N SER A 145 -17.45 1.21 6.83
CA SER A 145 -18.82 1.61 6.53
C SER A 145 -19.11 1.74 5.02
N VAL A 146 -18.11 2.15 4.24
CA VAL A 146 -18.21 2.27 2.78
C VAL A 146 -18.02 0.91 2.11
N LEU A 147 -17.08 0.11 2.61
CA LEU A 147 -16.82 -1.25 2.15
C LEU A 147 -18.01 -2.19 2.42
N GLY A 148 -18.66 -2.04 3.57
CA GLY A 148 -19.68 -2.98 4.05
C GLY A 148 -19.11 -4.22 4.75
N ASP A 149 -17.78 -4.28 4.94
CA ASP A 149 -17.05 -5.36 5.61
C ASP A 149 -15.91 -4.79 6.48
N THR A 150 -15.25 -5.67 7.23
CA THR A 150 -14.12 -5.36 8.09
C THR A 150 -12.82 -5.26 7.31
N VAL A 151 -11.91 -4.39 7.77
CA VAL A 151 -10.55 -4.28 7.22
C VAL A 151 -9.54 -4.91 8.17
N ALA A 152 -8.75 -5.86 7.65
CA ALA A 152 -7.78 -6.63 8.44
C ALA A 152 -6.50 -5.84 8.72
N GLY A 153 -6.01 -5.04 7.77
CA GLY A 153 -4.74 -4.34 7.96
C GLY A 153 -4.58 -3.09 7.12
N GLY A 154 -3.34 -2.65 7.00
CA GLY A 154 -3.07 -1.40 6.30
C GLY A 154 -1.68 -0.85 6.50
N ARG A 155 -1.53 0.44 6.17
CA ARG A 155 -0.27 1.18 6.23
C ARG A 155 -0.50 2.60 6.71
N GLN A 156 0.41 3.15 7.50
CA GLN A 156 0.41 4.55 7.90
C GLN A 156 0.97 5.43 6.78
N HIS A 157 0.27 6.53 6.49
CA HIS A 157 0.69 7.55 5.53
C HIS A 157 2.09 8.07 5.88
N TYR A 158 2.96 8.15 4.86
CA TYR A 158 4.39 8.48 4.98
C TYR A 158 5.20 7.47 5.79
N LEU A 159 4.72 6.23 5.93
CA LEU A 159 5.34 5.21 6.78
C LEU A 159 5.53 5.69 8.22
N ARG A 160 4.62 6.57 8.68
CA ARG A 160 4.74 7.22 9.98
C ARG A 160 4.51 6.19 11.09
N LEU A 161 5.59 5.80 11.74
CA LEU A 161 5.60 4.84 12.83
C LEU A 161 6.34 5.38 14.05
N ASP A 162 5.80 5.10 15.23
CA ASP A 162 6.52 5.19 16.51
C ASP A 162 6.67 3.78 17.12
N GLY A 163 7.18 2.87 16.28
CA GLY A 163 7.41 1.47 16.58
C GLY A 163 6.25 0.82 17.33
N ARG A 164 6.57 0.26 18.50
CA ARG A 164 5.62 -0.49 19.35
C ARG A 164 4.36 0.31 19.69
N ARG A 165 4.45 1.63 19.90
CA ARG A 165 3.31 2.47 20.27
C ARG A 165 2.27 2.53 19.15
N THR A 166 2.71 2.65 17.90
CA THR A 166 1.80 2.65 16.75
C THR A 166 1.15 1.30 16.54
N TRP A 167 1.92 0.21 16.64
CA TRP A 167 1.38 -1.14 16.54
C TRP A 167 0.35 -1.46 17.64
N GLU A 168 0.56 -0.96 18.88
CA GLU A 168 -0.40 -1.14 19.97
C GLU A 168 -1.71 -0.41 19.69
N ASN A 169 -1.64 0.78 19.08
CA ASN A 169 -2.82 1.52 18.64
C ASN A 169 -3.56 0.78 17.52
N GLN A 170 -2.85 0.22 16.55
CA GLN A 170 -3.42 -0.55 15.44
C GLN A 170 -4.10 -1.83 15.93
N SER A 171 -3.38 -2.66 16.70
CA SER A 171 -3.93 -3.88 17.31
C SER A 171 -5.18 -3.59 18.14
N ARG A 172 -5.15 -2.55 19.01
CA ARG A 172 -6.31 -2.17 19.83
C ARG A 172 -7.45 -1.53 19.05
N ALA A 173 -7.19 -1.02 17.84
CA ALA A 173 -8.23 -0.59 16.91
C ALA A 173 -8.89 -1.78 16.17
N GLY A 174 -8.36 -2.99 16.35
CA GLY A 174 -8.85 -4.21 15.71
C GLY A 174 -8.30 -4.42 14.31
N LEU A 175 -7.07 -3.95 14.05
CA LEU A 175 -6.30 -4.38 12.88
C LEU A 175 -5.46 -5.60 13.28
N ASP A 176 -5.33 -6.54 12.35
CA ASP A 176 -4.57 -7.77 12.47
C ASP A 176 -3.11 -7.60 12.01
N TYR A 177 -2.85 -6.66 11.10
CA TYR A 177 -1.49 -6.43 10.64
C TYR A 177 -1.16 -4.97 10.27
N ASP A 178 0.14 -4.67 10.23
CA ASP A 178 0.73 -3.42 9.74
C ASP A 178 1.74 -3.67 8.61
N ALA A 179 1.68 -2.87 7.54
CA ALA A 179 2.62 -2.91 6.42
C ALA A 179 3.50 -1.64 6.31
N SER A 180 3.72 -0.92 7.42
CA SER A 180 4.34 0.41 7.41
C SER A 180 5.84 0.41 7.65
N LEU A 181 6.40 -0.64 8.26
CA LEU A 181 7.80 -0.66 8.66
C LEU A 181 8.73 -0.72 7.43
N GLY A 182 9.34 0.40 7.07
CA GLY A 182 10.33 0.44 6.00
C GLY A 182 10.75 1.87 5.63
N SER A 183 11.12 2.07 4.37
CA SER A 183 11.63 3.35 3.88
C SER A 183 10.97 3.78 2.58
N GLY A 184 10.68 5.08 2.46
CA GLY A 184 10.24 5.70 1.21
C GLY A 184 11.39 6.16 0.30
N THR A 185 12.64 6.06 0.76
CA THR A 185 13.84 6.52 0.03
C THR A 185 14.91 5.44 -0.13
N ALA A 186 14.76 4.32 0.56
CA ALA A 186 15.61 3.15 0.45
C ALA A 186 14.74 1.90 0.20
N TYR A 187 15.34 0.86 -0.36
CA TYR A 187 14.70 -0.43 -0.62
C TYR A 187 15.66 -1.57 -0.27
N GLY A 188 15.11 -2.74 0.00
CA GLY A 188 15.82 -3.92 0.49
C GLY A 188 15.28 -4.43 1.83
N PHE A 189 15.88 -5.50 2.34
CA PHE A 189 15.41 -6.24 3.51
C PHE A 189 16.00 -5.69 4.83
N ALA A 190 16.03 -4.36 4.99
CA ALA A 190 16.63 -3.70 6.16
C ALA A 190 15.99 -4.09 7.50
N HIS A 191 14.75 -4.60 7.45
CA HIS A 191 13.96 -5.01 8.61
C HIS A 191 13.75 -6.53 8.67
N GLY A 192 14.58 -7.30 7.98
CA GLY A 192 14.51 -8.76 7.93
C GLY A 192 13.78 -9.30 6.70
N TYR A 193 13.77 -10.63 6.59
CA TYR A 193 13.18 -11.37 5.48
C TYR A 193 11.77 -11.89 5.79
N GLU A 194 11.36 -11.90 7.06
CA GLU A 194 10.11 -12.51 7.50
C GLU A 194 9.16 -11.47 8.12
N PRO A 195 7.84 -11.63 7.98
CA PRO A 195 6.88 -10.94 8.83
C PRO A 195 7.08 -11.38 10.27
N PHE A 196 6.87 -10.47 11.22
CA PHE A 196 7.11 -10.77 12.64
C PHE A 196 5.97 -10.26 13.53
N ARG A 197 5.85 -10.86 14.72
CA ARG A 197 4.84 -10.51 15.72
C ARG A 197 5.49 -9.65 16.82
N PRO A 198 5.25 -8.34 16.88
CA PRO A 198 5.91 -7.45 17.85
C PRO A 198 5.47 -7.66 19.30
N PHE A 199 4.38 -8.43 19.50
CA PHE A 199 3.74 -8.65 20.80
C PHE A 199 3.68 -10.11 21.22
N ASP A 200 4.23 -11.02 20.42
CA ASP A 200 4.05 -12.46 20.56
C ASP A 200 2.56 -12.91 20.55
N ASP A 201 1.69 -12.15 19.88
CA ASP A 201 0.25 -12.42 19.69
C ASP A 201 -0.11 -12.53 18.19
N GLU A 202 -1.40 -12.44 17.86
CA GLU A 202 -1.88 -12.56 16.47
C GLU A 202 -1.45 -11.36 15.59
N PHE A 203 -1.07 -10.21 16.14
CA PHE A 203 -0.73 -9.03 15.34
C PHE A 203 0.58 -9.22 14.56
N VAL A 204 0.55 -9.02 13.24
CA VAL A 204 1.72 -9.22 12.35
C VAL A 204 2.21 -7.90 11.75
N VAL A 205 3.52 -7.73 11.65
CA VAL A 205 4.15 -6.65 10.89
C VAL A 205 4.77 -7.24 9.62
N PHE A 206 4.36 -6.71 8.46
CA PHE A 206 4.96 -6.97 7.15
C PHE A 206 5.91 -5.83 6.80
N PRO A 207 7.24 -6.02 6.89
CA PRO A 207 8.17 -4.98 6.52
C PRO A 207 8.09 -4.63 5.03
N LEU A 208 8.11 -3.35 4.72
CA LEU A 208 8.15 -2.84 3.36
C LEU A 208 9.56 -3.02 2.78
N THR A 209 9.66 -3.82 1.73
CA THR A 209 10.92 -4.07 1.02
C THR A 209 11.16 -3.04 -0.07
N LEU A 210 10.12 -2.66 -0.80
CA LEU A 210 10.25 -1.84 -1.99
C LEU A 210 9.09 -0.86 -2.14
N MET A 211 9.42 0.40 -2.38
CA MET A 211 8.49 1.43 -2.82
C MET A 211 8.95 1.96 -4.17
N GLU A 212 8.04 2.06 -5.14
CA GLU A 212 8.33 2.49 -6.50
C GLU A 212 9.10 3.82 -6.58
N GLN A 213 8.79 4.77 -5.69
CA GLN A 213 9.46 6.08 -5.69
C GLN A 213 10.93 6.04 -5.27
N ALA A 214 11.36 4.98 -4.58
CA ALA A 214 12.75 4.82 -4.17
C ALA A 214 13.63 4.27 -5.29
N LEU A 215 13.05 3.65 -6.32
CA LEU A 215 13.78 3.09 -7.46
C LEU A 215 14.35 4.18 -8.38
N PRO A 216 15.40 3.86 -9.17
CA PRO A 216 15.76 4.68 -10.32
C PRO A 216 14.54 4.93 -11.22
N ASP A 217 14.33 6.17 -11.64
CA ASP A 217 13.18 6.56 -12.48
C ASP A 217 13.12 5.72 -13.78
N PRO A 218 12.11 4.84 -13.95
CA PRO A 218 11.98 3.96 -15.12
C PRO A 218 11.70 4.72 -16.41
N GLY A 219 11.20 5.96 -16.36
CA GLY A 219 10.98 6.79 -17.53
C GLY A 219 12.28 7.20 -18.22
N THR A 220 13.38 7.25 -17.47
CA THR A 220 14.71 7.62 -17.99
C THR A 220 15.77 6.53 -17.84
N ARG A 221 15.59 5.60 -16.90
CA ARG A 221 16.58 4.59 -16.50
C ARG A 221 15.95 3.22 -16.26
N PHE A 222 15.03 2.80 -17.12
CA PHE A 222 14.31 1.54 -17.00
C PHE A 222 15.20 0.33 -16.69
N ASP A 223 16.29 0.13 -17.43
CA ASP A 223 17.15 -1.04 -17.23
C ASP A 223 17.82 -1.06 -15.85
N ARG A 224 18.10 0.12 -15.28
CA ARG A 224 18.64 0.23 -13.92
C ARG A 224 17.58 -0.08 -12.88
N ALA A 225 16.37 0.46 -13.03
CA ALA A 225 15.24 0.14 -12.16
C ALA A 225 14.96 -1.37 -12.18
N TRP A 226 14.99 -1.97 -13.37
CA TRP A 226 14.76 -3.39 -13.57
C TRP A 226 15.87 -4.29 -13.01
N GLU A 227 17.14 -3.89 -13.08
CA GLU A 227 18.22 -4.63 -12.42
C GLU A 227 18.03 -4.64 -10.89
N GLU A 228 17.59 -3.54 -10.28
CA GLU A 228 17.31 -3.51 -8.84
C GLU A 228 16.13 -4.41 -8.46
N CYS A 229 15.03 -4.40 -9.22
CA CYS A 229 13.93 -5.35 -9.01
C CYS A 229 14.42 -6.81 -9.09
N ARG A 230 15.22 -7.16 -10.10
CA ARG A 230 15.78 -8.52 -10.24
C ARG A 230 16.77 -8.88 -9.12
N ARG A 231 17.53 -7.91 -8.62
CA ARG A 231 18.42 -8.11 -7.48
C ARG A 231 17.60 -8.44 -6.23
N LEU A 232 16.55 -7.68 -5.97
CA LEU A 232 15.64 -7.91 -4.83
C LEU A 232 14.91 -9.25 -4.92
N LEU A 233 14.39 -9.64 -6.09
CA LEU A 233 13.75 -10.95 -6.26
C LEU A 233 14.72 -12.13 -6.03
N ARG A 234 15.97 -12.00 -6.50
CA ARG A 234 17.02 -13.01 -6.23
C ARG A 234 17.37 -13.09 -4.75
N GLU A 235 17.43 -11.93 -4.08
CA GLU A 235 17.67 -11.87 -2.64
C GLU A 235 16.51 -12.47 -1.86
N ALA A 236 15.27 -12.23 -2.27
CA ALA A 236 14.07 -12.82 -1.67
C ALA A 236 14.08 -14.35 -1.76
N SER A 237 14.25 -14.88 -2.98
CA SER A 237 14.32 -16.33 -3.23
C SER A 237 15.48 -17.01 -2.51
N ALA A 238 16.62 -16.33 -2.30
CA ALA A 238 17.76 -16.93 -1.61
C ALA A 238 17.60 -16.99 -0.08
N ASN A 239 16.57 -16.33 0.48
CA ASN A 239 16.34 -16.23 1.92
C ASN A 239 14.89 -16.59 2.30
N ASP A 240 14.15 -17.28 1.44
CA ASP A 240 12.75 -17.68 1.67
C ASP A 240 11.87 -16.50 2.15
N ALA A 241 12.10 -15.32 1.55
CA ALA A 241 11.62 -14.07 2.13
C ALA A 241 10.16 -13.74 1.78
N VAL A 242 9.50 -12.98 2.65
CA VAL A 242 8.29 -12.24 2.31
C VAL A 242 8.69 -10.82 1.90
N MET A 243 8.67 -10.57 0.60
CA MET A 243 8.90 -9.26 0.01
C MET A 243 7.59 -8.48 -0.05
N THR A 244 7.54 -7.27 0.52
CA THR A 244 6.36 -6.39 0.38
C THR A 244 6.70 -5.22 -0.55
N ALA A 245 5.88 -5.04 -1.59
CA ALA A 245 6.04 -4.00 -2.61
C ALA A 245 4.88 -2.99 -2.56
N LEU A 246 5.21 -1.69 -2.57
CA LEU A 246 4.27 -0.58 -2.68
C LEU A 246 4.38 0.11 -4.04
N TRP A 247 3.24 0.26 -4.72
CA TRP A 247 3.06 1.16 -5.86
C TRP A 247 1.84 2.06 -5.65
N HIS A 248 1.96 3.38 -5.77
CA HIS A 248 0.77 4.24 -5.73
C HIS A 248 0.05 4.20 -7.09
N PRO A 249 -1.30 4.17 -7.13
CA PRO A 249 -2.04 4.01 -8.37
C PRO A 249 -1.70 5.03 -9.47
N ARG A 250 -1.41 6.27 -9.10
CA ARG A 250 -1.04 7.31 -10.07
C ARG A 250 0.14 6.92 -10.96
N TYR A 251 1.09 6.11 -10.48
CA TYR A 251 2.27 5.71 -11.24
C TYR A 251 1.95 4.73 -12.38
N PHE A 252 0.74 4.19 -12.46
CA PHE A 252 0.29 3.42 -13.61
C PHE A 252 -0.11 4.29 -14.81
N SER A 253 -0.21 5.60 -14.61
CA SER A 253 -0.49 6.54 -15.69
C SER A 253 0.73 6.72 -16.57
N GLU A 254 0.82 6.01 -17.70
CA GLU A 254 1.99 6.10 -18.61
C GLU A 254 2.23 7.51 -19.17
N SER A 255 1.20 8.37 -19.22
CA SER A 255 1.34 9.76 -19.65
C SER A 255 2.00 10.66 -18.59
N GLU A 256 1.84 10.32 -17.31
CA GLU A 256 2.39 11.06 -16.16
C GLU A 256 3.53 10.30 -15.46
N PHE A 257 3.76 9.01 -15.69
CA PHE A 257 4.80 8.23 -15.02
C PHE A 257 5.28 7.09 -15.94
N PRO A 258 5.93 7.42 -17.08
CA PRO A 258 6.24 6.45 -18.12
C PRO A 258 7.14 5.34 -17.58
N GLY A 259 6.81 4.10 -17.93
CA GLY A 259 7.59 2.92 -17.61
C GLY A 259 7.38 2.35 -16.20
N TYR A 260 6.64 3.03 -15.31
CA TYR A 260 6.33 2.49 -13.98
C TYR A 260 5.34 1.32 -14.04
N ALA A 261 4.30 1.39 -14.88
CA ALA A 261 3.36 0.27 -15.05
C ALA A 261 4.08 -0.95 -15.64
N ARG A 262 4.90 -0.73 -16.67
CA ARG A 262 5.74 -1.79 -17.28
C ARG A 262 6.74 -2.41 -16.28
N LEU A 263 7.27 -1.60 -15.36
CA LEU A 263 8.19 -2.10 -14.34
C LEU A 263 7.46 -2.98 -13.32
N TYR A 264 6.26 -2.58 -12.92
CA TYR A 264 5.38 -3.36 -12.05
C TYR A 264 5.03 -4.71 -12.68
N GLU A 265 4.53 -4.70 -13.92
CA GLU A 265 4.22 -5.91 -14.69
C GLU A 265 5.41 -6.88 -14.71
N ARG A 266 6.61 -6.39 -15.10
CA ARG A 266 7.83 -7.22 -15.11
C ARG A 266 8.22 -7.77 -13.75
N LEU A 267 8.02 -7.01 -12.67
CA LEU A 267 8.30 -7.46 -11.31
C LEU A 267 7.41 -8.67 -10.96
N VAL A 268 6.11 -8.56 -11.23
CA VAL A 268 5.13 -9.62 -10.94
C VAL A 268 5.39 -10.85 -11.81
N GLU A 269 5.51 -10.70 -13.12
CA GLU A 269 5.83 -11.80 -14.05
C GLU A 269 7.08 -12.56 -13.60
N ARG A 270 8.14 -11.82 -13.26
CA ARG A 270 9.40 -12.45 -12.86
C ARG A 270 9.32 -13.14 -11.51
N ALA A 271 8.53 -12.61 -10.57
CA ALA A 271 8.31 -13.28 -9.29
C ALA A 271 7.60 -14.63 -9.50
N LEU A 272 6.53 -14.64 -10.32
CA LEU A 272 5.81 -15.85 -10.69
C LEU A 272 6.73 -16.87 -11.39
N ASP A 273 7.54 -16.43 -12.36
CA ASP A 273 8.53 -17.27 -13.05
C ASP A 273 9.57 -17.89 -12.11
N MET A 274 9.84 -17.24 -10.97
CA MET A 274 10.77 -17.70 -9.94
C MET A 274 10.10 -18.56 -8.87
N GLY A 275 8.83 -18.92 -9.03
CA GLY A 275 8.10 -19.76 -8.09
C GLY A 275 7.55 -19.02 -6.86
N ALA A 276 7.47 -17.68 -6.91
CA ALA A 276 6.92 -16.91 -5.81
C ALA A 276 5.43 -17.15 -5.62
N TRP A 277 4.97 -17.14 -4.36
CA TRP A 277 3.59 -16.81 -4.06
C TRP A 277 3.40 -15.30 -4.26
N VAL A 278 2.33 -14.87 -4.93
CA VAL A 278 2.04 -13.45 -5.17
C VAL A 278 0.60 -13.12 -4.76
N GLY A 279 0.43 -12.17 -3.85
CA GLY A 279 -0.88 -11.85 -3.31
C GLY A 279 -0.91 -10.65 -2.37
N PRO A 280 -2.08 -10.35 -1.77
CA PRO A 280 -2.22 -9.30 -0.77
C PRO A 280 -1.74 -9.78 0.63
N PRO A 281 -1.20 -8.89 1.49
CA PRO A 281 -0.75 -9.27 2.83
C PRO A 281 -1.81 -9.95 3.70
N GLY A 282 -3.09 -9.55 3.60
CA GLY A 282 -4.18 -10.16 4.37
C GLY A 282 -4.35 -11.66 4.08
N HIS A 283 -4.26 -12.06 2.81
CA HIS A 283 -4.33 -13.48 2.45
C HIS A 283 -3.12 -14.27 2.96
N LEU A 284 -1.92 -13.66 2.95
CA LEU A 284 -0.75 -14.29 3.55
C LEU A 284 -0.92 -14.43 5.07
N TYR A 285 -1.45 -13.40 5.73
CA TYR A 285 -1.73 -13.39 7.16
C TYR A 285 -2.64 -14.55 7.59
N GLU A 286 -3.76 -14.78 6.88
CA GLU A 286 -4.70 -15.88 7.16
C GLU A 286 -4.02 -17.25 7.16
N GLN A 287 -3.03 -17.45 6.27
CA GLN A 287 -2.28 -18.70 6.18
C GLN A 287 -1.26 -18.84 7.30
N LEU A 288 -0.58 -17.75 7.67
CA LEU A 288 0.33 -17.71 8.82
C LEU A 288 -0.39 -18.01 10.13
N ASP A 289 -1.64 -17.55 10.27
CA ASP A 289 -2.44 -17.76 11.48
C ASP A 289 -3.10 -19.15 11.53
N SER A 290 -3.68 -19.61 10.41
CA SER A 290 -4.21 -20.98 10.29
C SER A 290 -3.14 -22.04 10.57
N GLY A 291 -1.90 -21.82 10.09
CA GLY A 291 -0.76 -22.66 10.38
C GLY A 291 -0.31 -22.63 11.85
N ALA A 292 -0.61 -21.57 12.60
CA ALA A 292 -0.37 -21.49 14.04
C ALA A 292 -1.46 -22.23 14.84
N ALA A 293 -2.73 -22.09 14.44
CA ALA A 293 -3.87 -22.75 15.09
C ALA A 293 -3.82 -24.28 14.97
N LEU A 294 -3.52 -24.81 13.77
CA LEU A 294 -3.42 -26.26 13.53
C LEU A 294 -2.35 -26.95 14.39
N ARG A 295 -1.23 -26.27 14.68
CA ARG A 295 -0.18 -26.79 15.56
C ARG A 295 -0.62 -26.84 17.02
N LYS A 296 -1.29 -25.78 17.53
CA LYS A 296 -1.85 -25.78 18.89
C LYS A 296 -2.86 -26.91 19.11
N SER A 297 -3.62 -27.30 18.09
CA SER A 297 -4.57 -28.43 18.18
C SER A 297 -3.95 -29.82 18.04
N GLY A 298 -2.75 -29.94 17.45
CA GLY A 298 -2.04 -31.21 17.24
C GLY A 298 -1.07 -31.61 18.36
N GLU A 299 -0.79 -30.71 19.30
CA GLU A 299 0.05 -30.95 20.48
C GLU A 299 -0.74 -31.36 21.74
N CYS A 300 -2.02 -31.76 21.58
CA CYS A 300 -2.91 -32.13 22.69
C CYS A 300 -3.15 -33.64 22.80
#